data_AF-A0A0N4W8S5-F1
#
_entry.id   AF-A0A0N4W8S5-F1
#
_cell.length_a   1.000
_cell.length_b   1.000
_cell.length_c   1.000
_cell.angle_alpha   90.00
_cell.angle_beta   90.00
_cell.angle_gamma   90.00
#
_symmetry.space_group_name_H-M   'P 1'
#
loop_
_entity.id
_entity.type
_entity.pdbx_description
1 polymer ?
#
loop_
_entity_poly.entity_id
_entity_poly.type
_entity_poly.pdbx_seq_one_letter_code
_entity_poly.pdbx_strand_id
1 'polypeptide(L)'
;MLAWLVCLAFVALASAQGKTRIPCGLPPFTTKLPNKQADQLREVWANYKNGTECMNEQKRTFEIVASLTEAERAAVFEFKAEPITVDDHFDTTPRFIKMLPLNVKEGFDAIWMNDTLVDAEKHKLLREYADKNFNAEQKAGFEEWLAEIVKAKKAMDQRIGKLSAKSRELFDKVVKIREEERKLLQSITPDMAEELSGLL
;
A
#
# COMPACT_ATOMS: atom_id res chain seq x y z
N MET A 1 14.22 -14.00 55.69
CA MET A 1 13.79 -13.15 54.56
C MET A 1 13.11 -14.07 53.57
N LEU A 2 11.77 -14.06 53.55
CA LEU A 2 10.95 -15.00 52.78
C LEU A 2 11.04 -14.69 51.28
N ALA A 3 11.41 -15.70 50.49
CA ALA A 3 11.40 -15.67 49.04
C ALA A 3 9.93 -15.72 48.56
N TRP A 4 9.51 -14.66 47.87
CA TRP A 4 8.16 -14.52 47.34
C TRP A 4 8.08 -15.21 45.98
N LEU A 5 7.32 -16.30 45.93
CA LEU A 5 6.87 -16.98 44.71
C LEU A 5 5.91 -16.05 43.94
N VAL A 6 6.36 -15.47 42.83
CA VAL A 6 5.46 -14.84 41.86
C VAL A 6 5.07 -15.90 40.84
N CYS A 7 3.87 -16.45 41.01
CA CYS A 7 3.18 -17.26 40.01
C CYS A 7 2.86 -16.41 38.78
N LEU A 8 3.56 -16.69 37.67
CA LEU A 8 3.19 -16.22 36.34
C LEU A 8 1.95 -17.02 35.88
N ALA A 9 0.77 -16.44 36.10
CA ALA A 9 -0.45 -16.88 35.43
C ALA A 9 -0.37 -16.47 33.96
N PHE A 10 0.00 -17.42 33.08
CA PHE A 10 -0.24 -17.31 31.66
C PHE A 10 -1.75 -17.36 31.42
N VAL A 11 -2.38 -16.19 31.30
CA VAL A 11 -3.70 -16.07 30.69
C VAL A 11 -3.50 -16.28 29.20
N ALA A 12 -3.79 -17.50 28.74
CA ALA A 12 -3.93 -17.78 27.33
C ALA A 12 -5.12 -16.97 26.80
N LEU A 13 -4.84 -15.83 26.14
CA LEU A 13 -5.81 -15.20 25.25
C LEU A 13 -6.01 -16.15 24.06
N ALA A 14 -7.02 -17.01 24.17
CA ALA A 14 -7.61 -17.64 23.00
C ALA A 14 -8.21 -16.52 22.14
N SER A 15 -7.50 -16.14 21.09
CA SER A 15 -8.03 -15.29 20.02
C SER A 15 -9.16 -16.06 19.32
N ALA A 16 -10.39 -15.84 19.77
CA ALA A 16 -11.56 -16.22 19.01
C ALA A 16 -11.61 -15.34 17.74
N GLN A 17 -10.98 -15.82 16.66
CA GLN A 17 -11.28 -15.32 15.32
C GLN A 17 -12.73 -15.65 15.02
N GLY A 18 -13.63 -14.71 15.33
CA GLY A 18 -15.01 -14.76 14.88
C GLY A 18 -15.05 -14.69 13.37
N LYS A 19 -15.09 -15.84 12.69
CA LYS A 19 -15.65 -15.89 11.33
C LYS A 19 -17.04 -15.27 11.45
N THR A 20 -17.23 -14.10 10.87
CA THR A 20 -18.54 -13.45 10.76
C THR A 20 -19.48 -14.46 10.11
N ARG A 21 -20.36 -15.07 10.92
CA ARG A 21 -21.36 -16.00 10.39
C ARG A 21 -22.36 -15.16 9.61
N ILE A 22 -22.46 -15.43 8.31
CA ILE A 22 -23.48 -14.80 7.46
C ILE A 22 -24.85 -15.12 8.07
N PRO A 23 -25.71 -14.12 8.33
CA PRO A 23 -27.01 -14.37 8.91
C PRO A 23 -27.85 -15.25 7.98
N CYS A 24 -28.62 -16.17 8.57
CA CYS A 24 -29.63 -16.91 7.83
C CYS A 24 -30.87 -16.04 7.64
N GLY A 25 -31.44 -16.07 6.44
CA GLY A 25 -32.65 -15.35 6.06
C GLY A 25 -32.53 -14.73 4.68
N LEU A 26 -33.67 -14.31 4.14
CA LEU A 26 -33.72 -13.63 2.84
C LEU A 26 -32.84 -12.36 2.88
N PRO A 27 -31.83 -12.22 2.00
CA PRO A 27 -30.91 -11.11 2.07
C PRO A 27 -31.60 -9.74 1.85
N PRO A 28 -31.19 -8.67 2.56
CA PRO A 28 -31.80 -7.36 2.45
C PRO A 28 -31.61 -6.71 1.06
N PHE A 29 -30.58 -7.12 0.31
CA PHE A 29 -30.34 -6.63 -1.05
C PHE A 29 -31.28 -7.24 -2.10
N THR A 30 -32.17 -8.18 -1.73
CA THR A 30 -33.10 -8.84 -2.68
C THR A 30 -33.96 -7.83 -3.44
N THR A 31 -34.30 -6.69 -2.83
CA THR A 31 -35.09 -5.62 -3.46
C THR A 31 -34.32 -4.81 -4.50
N LYS A 32 -32.98 -4.91 -4.50
CA LYS A 32 -32.09 -4.23 -5.45
C LYS A 32 -31.70 -5.11 -6.64
N LEU A 33 -32.01 -6.41 -6.58
CA LEU A 33 -31.71 -7.36 -7.66
C LEU A 33 -32.62 -7.14 -8.87
N PRO A 34 -32.17 -7.49 -10.09
CA PRO A 34 -33.07 -7.61 -11.23
C PRO A 34 -34.19 -8.63 -10.93
N ASN A 35 -35.38 -8.39 -11.50
CA ASN A 35 -36.61 -9.13 -11.16
C ASN A 35 -36.42 -10.67 -11.16
N LYS A 36 -35.75 -11.20 -12.18
CA LYS A 36 -35.49 -12.64 -12.31
C LYS A 36 -34.70 -13.19 -11.11
N GLN A 37 -33.59 -12.57 -10.75
CA GLN A 37 -32.73 -13.01 -9.65
C GLN A 37 -33.37 -12.74 -8.29
N ALA A 38 -34.17 -11.68 -8.16
CA ALA A 38 -34.97 -11.41 -6.97
C ALA A 38 -36.00 -12.52 -6.71
N ASP A 39 -36.70 -12.97 -7.75
CA ASP A 39 -37.69 -14.04 -7.67
C ASP A 39 -37.04 -15.39 -7.34
N GLN A 40 -35.92 -15.71 -7.99
CA GLN A 40 -35.13 -16.91 -7.66
C GLN A 40 -34.67 -16.91 -6.20
N LEU A 41 -34.25 -15.76 -5.68
CA LEU A 41 -33.81 -15.65 -4.30
C LEU A 41 -34.98 -15.80 -3.31
N ARG A 42 -36.16 -15.25 -3.63
CA ARG A 42 -37.38 -15.48 -2.83
C ARG A 42 -37.78 -16.95 -2.80
N GLU A 43 -37.65 -17.66 -3.91
CA GLU A 43 -37.95 -19.09 -4.00
C GLU A 43 -36.98 -19.93 -3.15
N VAL A 44 -35.68 -19.66 -3.24
CA VAL A 44 -34.64 -20.33 -2.43
C VAL A 44 -34.94 -20.23 -0.94
N TRP A 45 -35.39 -19.05 -0.47
CA TRP A 45 -35.65 -18.79 0.94
C TRP A 45 -37.12 -19.02 1.35
N ALA A 46 -38.02 -19.41 0.42
CA ALA A 46 -39.47 -19.50 0.68
C ALA A 46 -39.83 -20.50 1.78
N ASN A 47 -39.07 -21.59 1.88
CA ASN A 47 -39.32 -22.67 2.83
C ASN A 47 -38.40 -22.61 4.07
N TYR A 48 -37.54 -21.59 4.16
CA TYR A 48 -36.60 -21.46 5.27
C TYR A 48 -37.35 -21.14 6.58
N LYS A 49 -36.94 -21.79 7.67
CA LYS A 49 -37.49 -21.55 9.01
C LYS A 49 -36.41 -21.05 9.96
N ASN A 50 -36.72 -20.02 10.73
CA ASN A 50 -35.79 -19.46 11.71
C ASN A 50 -35.27 -20.53 12.67
N GLY A 51 -33.94 -20.63 12.78
CA GLY A 51 -33.26 -21.61 13.64
C GLY A 51 -32.89 -22.92 12.93
N THR A 52 -33.27 -23.11 11.66
CA THR A 52 -32.77 -24.22 10.84
C THR A 52 -31.45 -23.85 10.17
N GLU A 53 -30.65 -24.87 9.80
CA GLU A 53 -29.42 -24.67 9.03
C GLU A 53 -29.75 -24.11 7.65
N CYS A 54 -29.01 -23.08 7.22
CA CYS A 54 -29.29 -22.35 5.97
C CYS A 54 -28.15 -22.44 4.94
N MET A 55 -27.26 -23.43 5.09
CA MET A 55 -26.05 -23.52 4.26
C MET A 55 -26.38 -23.70 2.77
N ASN A 56 -27.47 -24.41 2.46
CA ASN A 56 -27.90 -24.65 1.09
C ASN A 56 -28.46 -23.37 0.46
N GLU A 57 -29.28 -22.65 1.19
CA GLU A 57 -29.89 -21.37 0.80
C GLU A 57 -28.82 -20.30 0.62
N GLN A 58 -27.83 -20.26 1.51
CA GLN A 58 -26.66 -19.39 1.38
C GLN A 58 -25.85 -19.73 0.13
N LYS A 59 -25.55 -21.02 -0.10
CA LYS A 59 -24.83 -21.44 -1.31
C LYS A 59 -25.56 -21.04 -2.58
N ARG A 60 -26.87 -21.28 -2.66
CA ARG A 60 -27.71 -20.87 -3.80
C ARG A 60 -27.76 -19.35 -3.96
N THR A 61 -27.79 -18.61 -2.86
CA THR A 61 -27.71 -17.14 -2.88
C THR A 61 -26.41 -16.68 -3.53
N PHE A 62 -25.27 -17.30 -3.19
CA PHE A 62 -23.98 -16.98 -3.81
C PHE A 62 -23.95 -17.32 -5.30
N GLU A 63 -24.54 -18.44 -5.72
CA GLU A 63 -24.65 -18.81 -7.13
C GLU A 63 -25.47 -17.77 -7.92
N ILE A 64 -26.60 -17.29 -7.37
CA ILE A 64 -27.43 -16.26 -7.98
C ILE A 64 -26.67 -14.94 -8.08
N VAL A 65 -26.01 -14.51 -7.00
CA VAL A 65 -25.21 -13.27 -6.99
C VAL A 65 -24.03 -13.34 -7.97
N ALA A 66 -23.38 -14.51 -8.08
CA ALA A 66 -22.28 -14.72 -9.01
C ALA A 66 -22.72 -14.65 -10.48
N SER A 67 -24.00 -14.95 -10.77
CA SER A 67 -24.57 -14.87 -12.12
C SER A 67 -24.85 -13.44 -12.60
N LEU A 68 -24.78 -12.44 -11.71
CA LEU A 68 -24.99 -11.04 -12.06
C LEU A 68 -23.82 -10.49 -12.89
N THR A 69 -24.14 -9.65 -13.86
CA THR A 69 -23.16 -8.82 -14.56
C THR A 69 -22.49 -7.84 -13.61
N GLU A 70 -21.35 -7.27 -14.02
CA GLU A 70 -20.62 -6.29 -13.22
C GLU A 70 -21.46 -5.05 -12.91
N ALA A 71 -22.22 -4.55 -13.89
CA ALA A 71 -23.12 -3.41 -13.72
C ALA A 71 -24.27 -3.70 -12.73
N GLU A 72 -24.90 -4.88 -12.83
CA GLU A 72 -25.93 -5.30 -11.89
C GLU A 72 -25.38 -5.49 -10.48
N ARG A 73 -24.17 -6.06 -10.36
CA ARG A 73 -23.48 -6.23 -9.07
C ARG A 73 -23.14 -4.89 -8.43
N ALA A 74 -22.63 -3.93 -9.21
CA ALA A 74 -22.34 -2.58 -8.74
C ALA A 74 -23.58 -1.85 -8.25
N ALA A 75 -24.71 -2.00 -8.95
CA ALA A 75 -26.00 -1.42 -8.57
C ALA A 75 -26.58 -2.05 -7.29
N VAL A 76 -26.40 -3.36 -7.10
CA VAL A 76 -26.94 -4.10 -5.95
C VAL A 76 -26.13 -3.84 -4.68
N PHE A 77 -24.81 -3.88 -4.79
CA PHE A 77 -23.90 -3.81 -3.63
C PHE A 77 -23.35 -2.41 -3.37
N GLU A 78 -23.79 -1.39 -4.12
CA GLU A 78 -23.27 -0.02 -4.04
C GLU A 78 -21.75 -0.05 -3.91
N PHE A 79 -21.08 -0.67 -4.89
CA PHE A 79 -19.63 -0.55 -5.02
C PHE A 79 -19.34 0.91 -5.40
N LYS A 80 -19.43 1.81 -4.43
CA LYS A 80 -18.58 2.98 -4.44
C LYS A 80 -17.20 2.37 -4.36
N ALA A 81 -16.46 2.44 -5.46
CA ALA A 81 -15.02 2.46 -5.36
C ALA A 81 -14.70 3.65 -4.48
N GLU A 82 -14.75 3.46 -3.15
CA GLU A 82 -14.02 4.35 -2.29
C GLU A 82 -12.60 4.25 -2.81
N PRO A 83 -11.96 5.39 -3.13
CA PRO A 83 -10.56 5.35 -3.49
C PRO A 83 -9.90 4.52 -2.41
N ILE A 84 -9.22 3.45 -2.82
CA ILE A 84 -8.34 2.73 -1.90
C ILE A 84 -7.33 3.81 -1.51
N THR A 85 -7.60 4.52 -0.43
CA THR A 85 -6.59 5.24 0.30
C THR A 85 -5.76 4.10 0.83
N VAL A 86 -4.74 3.72 0.06
CA VAL A 86 -3.66 2.90 0.57
C VAL A 86 -3.23 3.67 1.80
N ASP A 87 -3.57 3.13 2.96
CA ASP A 87 -3.19 3.70 4.23
C ASP A 87 -1.70 3.43 4.33
N ASP A 88 -0.92 4.23 3.60
CA ASP A 88 0.53 4.29 3.67
C ASP A 88 0.86 4.90 5.04
N HIS A 89 0.63 4.09 6.07
CA HIS A 89 0.90 4.41 7.47
C HIS A 89 2.40 4.59 7.75
N PHE A 90 3.25 4.60 6.72
CA PHE A 90 4.64 5.00 6.82
C PHE A 90 4.94 6.11 5.83
N ASP A 91 4.27 7.25 5.99
CA ASP A 91 4.76 8.51 5.47
C ASP A 91 6.13 8.82 6.09
N THR A 92 7.17 8.31 5.42
CA THR A 92 8.58 8.47 5.75
C THR A 92 9.14 9.80 5.26
N THR A 93 8.29 10.68 4.71
CA THR A 93 8.73 11.99 4.22
C THR A 93 9.29 12.79 5.38
N PRO A 94 10.57 13.23 5.32
CA PRO A 94 11.17 14.05 6.36
C PRO A 94 10.37 15.32 6.62
N ARG A 95 10.30 15.72 7.90
CA ARG A 95 9.51 16.90 8.33
C ARG A 95 9.90 18.17 7.58
N PHE A 96 11.19 18.38 7.29
CA PHE A 96 11.62 19.58 6.55
C PHE A 96 11.03 19.63 5.14
N ILE A 97 10.90 18.49 4.45
CA ILE A 97 10.29 18.41 3.11
C ILE A 97 8.81 18.76 3.16
N LYS A 98 8.08 18.27 4.18
CA LYS A 98 6.66 18.61 4.40
C LYS A 98 6.42 20.10 4.62
N MET A 99 7.45 20.80 5.11
CA MET A 99 7.40 22.24 5.40
C MET A 99 7.84 23.12 4.22
N LEU A 100 8.32 22.54 3.12
CA LEU A 100 8.76 23.34 1.98
C LEU A 100 7.54 23.90 1.21
N PRO A 101 7.55 25.20 0.85
CA PRO A 101 6.63 25.71 -0.16
C PRO A 101 6.75 24.92 -1.46
N LEU A 102 5.65 24.78 -2.21
CA LEU A 102 5.60 23.93 -3.41
C LEU A 102 6.74 24.23 -4.40
N ASN A 103 6.96 25.50 -4.73
CA ASN A 103 8.03 25.93 -5.63
C ASN A 103 9.45 25.62 -5.09
N VAL A 104 9.63 25.70 -3.77
CA VAL A 104 10.91 25.36 -3.14
C VAL A 104 11.13 23.84 -3.16
N LYS A 105 10.06 23.07 -2.93
CA LYS A 105 10.08 21.61 -3.02
C LYS A 105 10.40 21.13 -4.43
N GLU A 106 9.78 21.70 -5.46
CA GLU A 106 10.04 21.34 -6.86
C GLU A 106 11.52 21.52 -7.23
N GLY A 107 12.14 22.63 -6.84
CA GLY A 107 13.58 22.84 -7.08
C GLY A 107 14.48 21.91 -6.26
N PHE A 108 14.07 21.51 -5.06
CA PHE A 108 14.77 20.49 -4.28
C PHE A 108 14.66 19.10 -4.97
N ASP A 109 13.47 18.71 -5.37
CA ASP A 109 13.19 17.43 -6.03
C ASP A 109 13.91 17.34 -7.37
N ALA A 110 14.00 18.43 -8.13
CA ALA A 110 14.75 18.50 -9.39
C ALA A 110 16.25 18.17 -9.22
N ILE A 111 16.85 18.47 -8.06
CA ILE A 111 18.24 18.11 -7.74
C ILE A 111 18.30 16.67 -7.19
N TRP A 112 17.43 16.35 -6.23
CA TRP A 112 17.46 15.07 -5.54
C TRP A 112 17.14 13.88 -6.46
N MET A 113 16.13 14.03 -7.32
CA MET A 113 15.65 12.99 -8.24
C MET A 113 16.48 12.89 -9.52
N ASN A 114 17.43 13.78 -9.75
CA ASN A 114 18.30 13.73 -10.92
C ASN A 114 19.24 12.52 -10.84
N ASP A 115 19.06 11.54 -11.70
CA ASP A 115 19.84 10.30 -11.76
C ASP A 115 21.16 10.42 -12.51
N THR A 116 21.39 11.54 -13.22
CA THR A 116 22.64 11.84 -13.92
C THR A 116 23.71 12.43 -12.99
N LEU A 117 23.30 12.98 -11.83
CA LEU A 117 24.21 13.57 -10.86
C LEU A 117 24.80 12.50 -9.95
N VAL A 118 26.14 12.53 -9.80
CA VAL A 118 26.83 11.72 -8.80
C VAL A 118 26.54 12.23 -7.39
N ASP A 119 26.52 11.33 -6.40
CA ASP A 119 26.11 11.64 -5.01
C ASP A 119 26.84 12.85 -4.42
N ALA A 120 28.15 12.96 -4.61
CA ALA A 120 28.94 14.08 -4.06
C ALA A 120 28.52 15.44 -4.63
N GLU A 121 28.23 15.49 -5.93
CA GLU A 121 27.75 16.69 -6.60
C GLU A 121 26.31 17.00 -6.20
N LYS A 122 25.45 15.99 -6.14
CA LYS A 122 24.06 16.12 -5.66
C LYS A 122 24.01 16.69 -4.25
N HIS A 123 24.79 16.15 -3.31
CA HIS A 123 24.86 16.67 -1.94
C HIS A 123 25.37 18.11 -1.87
N LYS A 124 26.31 18.49 -2.73
CA LYS A 124 26.80 19.87 -2.83
C LYS A 124 25.69 20.81 -3.31
N LEU A 125 25.04 20.48 -4.42
CA LEU A 125 23.95 21.28 -4.99
C LEU A 125 22.76 21.41 -4.04
N LEU A 126 22.41 20.34 -3.31
CA LEU A 126 21.35 20.39 -2.31
C LEU A 126 21.69 21.34 -1.16
N ARG A 127 22.94 21.36 -0.69
CA ARG A 127 23.37 22.33 0.34
C ARG A 127 23.30 23.75 -0.19
N GLU A 128 23.81 24.01 -1.39
CA GLU A 128 23.73 25.35 -2.01
C GLU A 128 22.28 25.80 -2.23
N TYR A 129 21.38 24.88 -2.57
CA TYR A 129 19.95 25.15 -2.73
C TYR A 129 19.27 25.42 -1.39
N ALA A 130 19.52 24.58 -0.39
CA ALA A 130 19.03 24.79 0.97
C ALA A 130 19.53 26.13 1.51
N ASP A 131 20.77 26.51 1.21
CA ASP A 131 21.35 27.75 1.72
C ASP A 131 20.62 29.00 1.27
N LYS A 132 20.12 28.99 0.04
CA LYS A 132 19.40 30.10 -0.59
C LYS A 132 17.91 30.09 -0.27
N ASN A 133 17.30 28.91 -0.11
CA ASN A 133 15.84 28.77 -0.13
C ASN A 133 15.23 28.32 1.20
N PHE A 134 16.01 27.76 2.13
CA PHE A 134 15.46 27.20 3.37
C PHE A 134 15.61 28.18 4.53
N ASN A 135 14.62 28.20 5.42
CA ASN A 135 14.71 28.88 6.70
C ASN A 135 15.55 28.06 7.72
N ALA A 136 15.79 28.61 8.90
CA ALA A 136 16.64 27.97 9.91
C ALA A 136 16.14 26.58 10.36
N GLU A 137 14.83 26.40 10.56
CA GLU A 137 14.25 25.12 10.98
C GLU A 137 14.34 24.08 9.85
N GLN A 138 14.04 24.47 8.61
CA GLN A 138 14.15 23.62 7.43
C GLN A 138 15.60 23.20 7.18
N LYS A 139 16.57 24.10 7.33
CA LYS A 139 18.01 23.80 7.20
C LYS A 139 18.46 22.79 8.25
N ALA A 140 18.03 22.93 9.50
CA ALA A 140 18.38 21.99 10.56
C ALA A 140 17.89 20.57 10.24
N GLY A 141 16.61 20.43 9.85
CA GLY A 141 16.05 19.14 9.46
C GLY A 141 16.66 18.57 8.17
N PHE A 142 17.05 19.43 7.23
CA PHE A 142 17.75 19.03 6.00
C PHE A 142 19.14 18.45 6.29
N GLU A 143 19.94 19.09 7.14
CA GLU A 143 21.29 18.60 7.47
C GLU A 143 21.23 17.29 8.25
N GLU A 144 20.27 17.13 9.17
CA GLU A 144 20.03 15.86 9.86
C GLU A 144 19.68 14.74 8.86
N TRP A 145 18.73 15.01 7.96
CA TRP A 145 18.34 14.06 6.93
C TRP A 145 19.50 13.70 6.01
N LEU A 146 20.26 14.68 5.53
CA LEU A 146 21.39 14.46 4.62
C LEU A 146 22.50 13.65 5.31
N ALA A 147 22.76 13.88 6.60
CA ALA A 147 23.70 13.09 7.37
C ALA A 147 23.28 11.61 7.45
N GLU A 148 22.00 11.34 7.72
CA GLU A 148 21.48 9.97 7.76
C GLU A 148 21.49 9.30 6.38
N ILE A 149 21.21 10.02 5.29
CA ILE A 149 21.36 9.52 3.92
C ILE A 149 22.80 9.11 3.64
N VAL A 150 23.77 9.97 3.93
CA VAL A 150 25.20 9.69 3.72
C VAL A 150 25.66 8.47 4.54
N LYS A 151 25.22 8.39 5.80
CA LYS A 151 25.50 7.26 6.69
C LYS A 151 24.89 5.96 6.18
N ALA A 152 23.63 5.98 5.74
CA ALA A 152 22.94 4.81 5.19
C ALA A 152 23.62 4.32 3.90
N LYS A 153 24.01 5.24 3.01
CA LYS A 153 24.76 4.91 1.79
C LYS A 153 26.10 4.25 2.12
N LYS A 154 26.87 4.82 3.06
CA LYS A 154 28.14 4.25 3.50
C LYS A 154 27.95 2.84 4.08
N ALA A 155 26.93 2.62 4.90
CA ALA A 155 26.62 1.31 5.46
C ALA A 155 26.25 0.29 4.35
N MET A 156 25.52 0.74 3.34
CA MET A 156 25.18 -0.07 2.17
C MET A 156 26.42 -0.43 1.35
N ASP A 157 27.29 0.53 1.05
CA ASP A 157 28.54 0.30 0.31
C ASP A 157 29.45 -0.68 1.05
N GLN A 158 29.50 -0.62 2.38
CA GLN A 158 30.21 -1.61 3.19
C GLN A 158 29.60 -3.00 3.08
N ARG A 159 28.27 -3.13 3.09
CA ARG A 159 27.57 -4.41 2.90
C ARG A 159 27.83 -4.97 1.51
N ILE A 160 27.76 -4.12 0.48
CA ILE A 160 28.08 -4.47 -0.91
C ILE A 160 29.54 -4.91 -0.99
N GLY A 161 30.48 -4.18 -0.37
CA GLY A 161 31.90 -4.52 -0.29
C GLY A 161 32.19 -5.92 0.27
N LYS A 162 31.34 -6.41 1.17
CA LYS A 162 31.46 -7.72 1.83
C LYS A 162 30.79 -8.87 1.07
N LEU A 163 30.15 -8.62 -0.07
CA LEU A 163 29.50 -9.66 -0.86
C LEU A 163 30.53 -10.67 -1.41
N SER A 164 30.14 -11.95 -1.45
CA SER A 164 30.89 -12.98 -2.18
C SER A 164 30.91 -12.66 -3.68
N ALA A 165 31.88 -13.22 -4.43
CA ALA A 165 31.97 -12.99 -5.87
C ALA A 165 30.67 -13.33 -6.62
N LYS A 166 30.06 -14.49 -6.31
CA LYS A 166 28.79 -14.92 -6.92
C LYS A 166 27.62 -14.02 -6.53
N SER A 167 27.56 -13.58 -5.27
CA SER A 167 26.53 -12.64 -4.81
C SER A 167 26.68 -11.26 -5.45
N ARG A 168 27.91 -10.77 -5.61
CA ARG A 168 28.21 -9.51 -6.28
C ARG A 168 27.81 -9.56 -7.74
N GLU A 169 28.16 -10.63 -8.46
CA GLU A 169 27.76 -10.81 -9.86
C GLU A 169 26.22 -10.75 -10.03
N LEU A 170 25.46 -11.42 -9.16
CA LEU A 170 24.00 -11.36 -9.20
C LEU A 170 23.46 -9.98 -8.81
N PHE A 171 24.05 -9.34 -7.80
CA PHE A 171 23.68 -7.98 -7.38
C PHE A 171 23.85 -6.98 -8.53
N ASP A 172 24.99 -7.00 -9.21
CA ASP A 172 25.30 -6.09 -10.32
C ASP A 172 24.31 -6.29 -11.50
N LYS A 173 23.93 -7.54 -11.79
CA LYS A 173 22.88 -7.85 -12.80
C LYS A 173 21.51 -7.29 -12.40
N VAL A 174 21.13 -7.43 -11.14
CA VAL A 174 19.85 -6.89 -10.65
C VAL A 174 19.86 -5.36 -10.71
N VAL A 175 20.96 -4.70 -10.31
CA VAL A 175 21.10 -3.25 -10.41
C VAL A 175 20.91 -2.78 -11.85
N LYS A 176 21.56 -3.45 -12.82
CA LYS A 176 21.40 -3.13 -14.24
C LYS A 176 19.96 -3.26 -14.73
N ILE A 177 19.27 -4.35 -14.36
CA ILE A 177 17.85 -4.54 -14.72
C ILE A 177 16.99 -3.41 -14.15
N ARG A 178 17.24 -2.98 -12.90
CA ARG A 178 16.49 -1.89 -12.27
C ARG A 178 16.76 -0.53 -12.90
N GLU A 179 17.98 -0.31 -13.40
CA GLU A 179 18.29 0.88 -14.20
C GLU A 179 17.55 0.87 -15.54
N GLU A 180 17.51 -0.28 -16.22
CA GLU A 180 16.76 -0.45 -17.48
C GLU A 180 15.25 -0.28 -17.29
N GLU A 181 14.68 -0.89 -16.24
CA GLU A 181 13.28 -0.74 -15.84
C GLU A 181 12.94 0.74 -15.59
N ARG A 182 13.77 1.45 -14.83
CA ARG A 182 13.56 2.89 -14.56
C ARG A 182 13.57 3.72 -15.84
N LYS A 183 14.54 3.49 -16.74
CA LYS A 183 14.63 4.22 -18.01
C LYS A 183 13.40 3.98 -18.87
N LEU A 184 12.87 2.76 -18.88
CA LEU A 184 11.65 2.42 -19.60
C LEU A 184 10.43 3.12 -18.98
N LEU A 185 10.29 3.11 -17.65
CA LEU A 185 9.19 3.79 -16.97
C LEU A 185 9.24 5.32 -17.17
N GLN A 186 10.44 5.90 -17.19
CA GLN A 186 10.63 7.33 -17.47
C GLN A 186 10.32 7.72 -18.92
N SER A 187 10.35 6.78 -19.88
CA SER A 187 10.01 7.06 -21.27
C SER A 187 8.52 6.96 -21.58
N ILE A 188 7.70 6.52 -20.61
CA ILE A 188 6.25 6.47 -20.73
C ILE A 188 5.70 7.90 -20.84
N THR A 189 4.98 8.16 -21.93
CA THR A 189 4.28 9.43 -22.16
C THR A 189 2.97 9.49 -21.36
N PRO A 190 2.37 10.69 -21.15
CA PRO A 190 1.09 10.80 -20.45
C PRO A 190 -0.01 9.90 -21.04
N ASP A 191 -0.13 9.85 -22.37
CA ASP A 191 -1.13 9.02 -23.06
C ASP A 191 -0.88 7.52 -22.81
N MET A 192 0.39 7.09 -22.88
CA MET A 192 0.76 5.70 -22.54
C MET A 192 0.51 5.39 -21.07
N ALA A 193 0.73 6.34 -20.15
CA ALA A 193 0.49 6.14 -18.73
C ALA A 193 -1.00 5.94 -18.43
N GLU A 194 -1.88 6.61 -19.18
CA GLU A 194 -3.33 6.40 -19.10
C GLU A 194 -3.71 4.99 -19.57
N GLU A 195 -3.22 4.56 -20.74
CA GLU A 195 -3.48 3.22 -21.28
C GLU A 195 -2.92 2.09 -20.41
N LEU A 196 -1.76 2.32 -19.78
CA LEU A 196 -1.08 1.34 -18.93
C LEU A 196 -1.53 1.39 -17.46
N SER A 197 -2.45 2.30 -17.12
CA SER A 197 -2.90 2.51 -15.75
C SER A 197 -3.52 1.23 -15.17
N GLY A 198 -3.01 0.79 -14.00
CA GLY A 198 -3.45 -0.43 -13.33
C GLY A 198 -2.89 -1.73 -13.94
N LEU A 199 -2.03 -1.64 -14.96
CA LEU A 199 -1.34 -2.80 -15.58
C LEU A 199 0.15 -2.88 -15.22
N LEU A 200 0.77 -1.73 -14.95
CA LEU A 200 2.17 -1.56 -14.52
C LEU A 200 2.20 -0.83 -13.17
#